data_AF-A0A6C0L7U0-F1
#
_entry.id   AF-A0A6C0L7U0-F1
#
_cell.length_a   1.000
_cell.length_b   1.000
_cell.length_c   1.000
_cell.angle_alpha   90.00
_cell.angle_beta   90.00
_cell.angle_gamma   90.00
#
_symmetry.space_group_name_H-M   'P 1'
#
loop_
_entity.id
_entity.type
_entity.pdbx_description
1 polymer ?
#
loop_
_entity_poly.entity_id
_entity_poly.type
_entity_poly.pdbx_seq_one_letter_code
_entity_poly.pdbx_strand_id
1 'polypeptide(L)'
;AAAKAATEAAEKAAAEKAAAEKAAAEAAAKAAAEAAAKAATEAAEKAAAEKAAAEAAEKAAAEAAEKAAAEKAAAEKAAAEKAAAEKAQAEAQAKAVAEKAQAEAAAAEEAQRIAAFEQAAKEAAEKEALEQAVKQAAYELEQAELAALGPIPKLVFIVPFRNRADQKKVFDNVMPTILEDIPSTDYKIYFVQQCDTRDFNRGAMKNIGFLAMKEKYPNHYQDFTFVFNDVDTMPRKKNMLNYNTQVGTIKHFYGQENTLGGIVSIKGSDFEKTLGYPNFWAWGYEDNMLQIRALKYGLIIDRSTFFKIGDPNILQLNENLNRIINRDEFNRYVNYTSEGFSTINGLVYDVDDSNRFINVTQFKTEVDNNPSGNQLYDLRKGNRPFNVNPVQARGRRGSLMSLRL
;
A
#
# COMPACT_ATOMS: atom_id res chain seq x y z
N ALA A 1 100.95 -120.28 141.52
CA ALA A 1 101.74 -121.47 141.15
C ALA A 1 101.54 -121.70 139.67
N ALA A 2 102.66 -121.93 138.98
CA ALA A 2 102.83 -121.89 137.55
C ALA A 2 101.90 -122.83 136.77
N ALA A 3 101.33 -122.34 135.66
CA ALA A 3 101.55 -122.89 134.30
C ALA A 3 100.54 -122.31 133.29
N LYS A 4 101.07 -122.00 132.08
CA LYS A 4 100.40 -121.75 130.77
C LYS A 4 99.81 -120.34 130.56
N ALA A 5 100.29 -119.44 129.71
CA ALA A 5 101.25 -119.51 128.60
C ALA A 5 100.96 -120.63 127.58
N ALA A 6 99.90 -120.47 126.77
CA ALA A 6 99.79 -120.85 125.35
C ALA A 6 98.31 -120.98 124.92
N THR A 7 97.77 -119.92 124.31
CA THR A 7 96.59 -119.75 123.42
C THR A 7 96.11 -118.30 123.60
N GLU A 8 96.55 -117.28 122.87
CA GLU A 8 96.86 -117.17 121.44
C GLU A 8 95.76 -117.73 120.51
N ALA A 9 95.05 -116.79 119.87
CA ALA A 9 94.76 -116.80 118.43
C ALA A 9 93.51 -117.50 117.87
N ALA A 10 92.34 -117.46 118.53
CA ALA A 10 91.09 -117.99 117.92
C ALA A 10 89.86 -117.08 117.77
N GLU A 11 89.58 -116.06 118.60
CA GLU A 11 88.27 -115.37 118.48
C GLU A 11 88.31 -113.84 118.40
N LYS A 12 89.24 -113.38 117.55
CA LYS A 12 89.18 -112.09 116.86
C LYS A 12 88.48 -112.24 115.48
N ALA A 13 87.31 -112.88 115.37
CA ALA A 13 86.73 -113.13 114.02
C ALA A 13 85.19 -113.16 113.82
N ALA A 14 84.30 -112.99 114.81
CA ALA A 14 82.88 -113.34 114.58
C ALA A 14 81.76 -112.38 115.05
N ALA A 15 82.03 -111.19 115.58
CA ALA A 15 80.94 -110.23 115.86
C ALA A 15 81.20 -108.79 115.37
N GLU A 16 82.24 -108.59 114.57
CA GLU A 16 82.25 -107.61 113.49
C GLU A 16 81.38 -108.15 112.32
N LYS A 17 80.04 -108.10 112.42
CA LYS A 17 79.14 -108.19 111.24
C LYS A 17 77.68 -107.73 111.43
N ALA A 18 77.16 -107.52 112.65
CA ALA A 18 75.70 -107.51 112.84
C ALA A 18 75.01 -106.21 113.32
N ALA A 19 75.65 -105.04 113.34
CA ALA A 19 74.91 -103.80 113.69
C ALA A 19 75.36 -102.55 112.92
N ALA A 20 75.91 -102.75 111.72
CA ALA A 20 76.02 -101.73 110.68
C ALA A 20 74.65 -101.41 110.01
N GLU A 21 73.53 -101.94 110.52
CA GLU A 21 72.20 -101.86 109.88
C GLU A 21 71.20 -100.92 110.56
N LYS A 22 71.55 -100.26 111.67
CA LYS A 22 70.64 -99.32 112.37
C LYS A 22 70.94 -97.84 112.12
N ALA A 23 71.88 -97.53 111.22
CA ALA A 23 72.21 -96.15 110.83
C ALA A 23 71.52 -95.70 109.51
N ALA A 24 70.78 -96.58 108.82
CA ALA A 24 70.22 -96.31 107.50
C ALA A 24 68.69 -96.08 107.46
N ALA A 25 67.94 -96.42 108.53
CA ALA A 25 66.47 -96.42 108.49
C ALA A 25 65.79 -95.14 109.01
N GLU A 26 66.48 -94.29 109.77
CA GLU A 26 65.86 -93.10 110.40
C GLU A 26 66.03 -91.80 109.61
N ALA A 27 66.83 -91.80 108.54
CA ALA A 27 67.00 -90.66 107.63
C ALA A 27 65.94 -90.59 106.50
N ALA A 28 65.15 -91.65 106.28
CA ALA A 28 64.22 -91.75 105.15
C ALA A 28 62.80 -91.18 105.44
N ALA A 29 62.42 -90.99 106.70
CA ALA A 29 61.05 -90.58 107.05
C ALA A 29 60.81 -89.06 107.08
N LYS A 30 61.87 -88.24 107.12
CA LYS A 30 61.73 -86.77 107.18
C LYS A 30 61.75 -86.07 105.80
N ALA A 31 62.23 -86.75 104.76
CA ALA A 31 62.30 -86.19 103.40
C ALA A 31 61.00 -86.31 102.58
N ALA A 32 60.04 -87.15 102.99
CA ALA A 32 58.80 -87.37 102.23
C ALA A 32 57.69 -86.34 102.54
N ALA A 33 57.74 -85.66 103.68
CA ALA A 33 56.70 -84.69 104.08
C ALA A 33 56.90 -83.29 103.47
N GLU A 34 58.11 -82.95 103.02
CA GLU A 34 58.43 -81.59 102.54
C GLU A 34 58.30 -81.45 101.00
N ALA A 35 58.28 -82.57 100.26
CA ALA A 35 58.13 -82.57 98.80
C ALA A 35 56.68 -82.45 98.31
N ALA A 36 55.68 -82.84 99.12
CA ALA A 36 54.27 -82.81 98.72
C ALA A 36 53.63 -81.41 98.82
N ALA A 37 54.16 -80.52 99.68
CA ALA A 37 53.60 -79.17 99.86
C ALA A 37 54.02 -78.17 98.78
N LYS A 38 55.15 -78.37 98.10
CA LYS A 38 55.69 -77.42 97.11
C LYS A 38 55.10 -77.62 95.69
N ALA A 39 54.70 -78.83 95.33
CA ALA A 39 54.15 -79.14 94.01
C ALA A 39 52.69 -78.69 93.79
N ALA A 40 51.92 -78.49 94.87
CA ALA A 40 50.52 -78.05 94.77
C ALA A 40 50.36 -76.54 94.54
N THR A 41 51.31 -75.72 94.98
CA THR A 41 51.29 -74.26 94.80
C THR A 41 51.79 -73.81 93.42
N GLU A 42 52.79 -74.49 92.83
CA GLU A 42 53.34 -74.11 91.52
C GLU A 42 52.41 -74.47 90.33
N ALA A 43 51.51 -75.44 90.48
CA ALA A 43 50.54 -75.80 89.43
C ALA A 43 49.35 -74.83 89.35
N ALA A 44 48.99 -74.16 90.45
CA ALA A 44 47.86 -73.22 90.49
C ALA A 44 48.22 -71.82 89.93
N GLU A 45 49.46 -71.35 90.11
CA GLU A 45 49.90 -70.05 89.58
C GLU A 45 50.13 -70.08 88.06
N LYS A 46 50.57 -71.20 87.48
CA LYS A 46 50.80 -71.29 86.03
C LYS A 46 49.50 -71.30 85.21
N ALA A 47 48.43 -71.91 85.72
CA ALA A 47 47.12 -71.94 85.04
C ALA A 47 46.38 -70.59 85.09
N ALA A 48 46.63 -69.75 86.11
CA ALA A 48 46.03 -68.42 86.22
C ALA A 48 46.71 -67.39 85.29
N ALA A 49 48.03 -67.48 85.10
CA ALA A 49 48.78 -66.59 84.21
C ALA A 49 48.46 -66.81 82.71
N GLU A 50 48.22 -68.06 82.30
CA GLU A 50 47.97 -68.41 80.90
C GLU A 50 46.55 -67.98 80.44
N LYS A 51 45.56 -67.98 81.35
CA LYS A 51 44.20 -67.49 81.07
C LYS A 51 44.15 -65.95 80.99
N ALA A 52 44.89 -65.24 81.84
CA ALA A 52 44.92 -63.78 81.83
C ALA A 52 45.64 -63.19 80.59
N ALA A 53 46.67 -63.89 80.07
CA ALA A 53 47.38 -63.46 78.86
C ALA A 53 46.53 -63.61 77.58
N ALA A 54 45.71 -64.66 77.51
CA ALA A 54 44.82 -64.88 76.37
C ALA A 54 43.68 -63.84 76.31
N GLU A 55 43.04 -63.53 77.45
CA GLU A 55 41.98 -62.50 77.53
C GLU A 55 42.51 -61.07 77.24
N ALA A 56 43.75 -60.76 77.62
CA ALA A 56 44.36 -59.46 77.33
C ALA A 56 44.71 -59.28 75.83
N ALA A 57 45.16 -60.34 75.16
CA ALA A 57 45.49 -60.30 73.74
C ALA A 57 44.25 -60.18 72.84
N GLU A 58 43.15 -60.86 73.19
CA GLU A 58 41.88 -60.77 72.46
C GLU A 58 41.23 -59.39 72.60
N LYS A 59 41.29 -58.80 73.81
CA LYS A 59 40.76 -57.44 74.05
C LYS A 59 41.57 -56.35 73.32
N ALA A 60 42.91 -56.47 73.28
CA ALA A 60 43.76 -55.53 72.55
C ALA A 60 43.59 -55.62 71.02
N ALA A 61 43.37 -56.82 70.48
CA ALA A 61 43.10 -57.01 69.05
C ALA A 61 41.72 -56.45 68.65
N ALA A 62 40.70 -56.61 69.51
CA ALA A 62 39.38 -56.04 69.29
C ALA A 62 39.38 -54.50 69.33
N GLU A 63 40.04 -53.89 70.32
CA GLU A 63 40.15 -52.42 70.41
C GLU A 63 40.95 -51.82 69.25
N ALA A 64 42.01 -52.49 68.77
CA ALA A 64 42.78 -52.04 67.61
C ALA A 64 41.97 -52.13 66.31
N ALA A 65 41.18 -53.19 66.13
CA ALA A 65 40.31 -53.36 64.97
C ALA A 65 39.16 -52.33 64.97
N GLU A 66 38.55 -52.06 66.13
CA GLU A 66 37.49 -51.06 66.28
C GLU A 66 38.00 -49.64 66.03
N LYS A 67 39.20 -49.31 66.54
CA LYS A 67 39.83 -48.01 66.30
C LYS A 67 40.19 -47.81 64.82
N ALA A 68 40.74 -48.81 64.15
CA ALA A 68 41.05 -48.75 62.72
C ALA A 68 39.78 -48.66 61.84
N ALA A 69 38.70 -49.35 62.22
CA ALA A 69 37.42 -49.25 61.54
C ALA A 69 36.78 -47.87 61.72
N ALA A 70 36.84 -47.30 62.92
CA ALA A 70 36.35 -45.95 63.22
C ALA A 70 37.13 -44.87 62.46
N GLU A 71 38.46 -45.01 62.35
CA GLU A 71 39.33 -44.07 61.63
C GLU A 71 39.10 -44.13 60.10
N LYS A 72 38.91 -45.34 59.56
CA LYS A 72 38.54 -45.52 58.15
C LYS A 72 37.15 -44.96 57.83
N ALA A 73 36.17 -45.20 58.71
CA ALA A 73 34.81 -44.65 58.55
C ALA A 73 34.79 -43.12 58.67
N ALA A 74 35.60 -42.55 59.56
CA ALA A 74 35.76 -41.10 59.67
C ALA A 74 36.43 -40.49 58.43
N ALA A 75 37.44 -41.15 57.86
CA ALA A 75 38.11 -40.72 56.63
C ALA A 75 37.18 -40.80 55.41
N GLU A 76 36.40 -41.88 55.27
CA GLU A 76 35.39 -42.02 54.20
C GLU A 76 34.27 -40.98 54.33
N LYS A 77 33.81 -40.70 55.56
CA LYS A 77 32.81 -39.64 55.81
C LYS A 77 33.35 -38.25 55.47
N ALA A 78 34.58 -37.93 55.87
CA ALA A 78 35.21 -36.65 55.55
C ALA A 78 35.47 -36.49 54.04
N ALA A 79 35.86 -37.56 53.35
CA ALA A 79 36.02 -37.56 51.89
C ALA A 79 34.67 -37.37 51.17
N ALA A 80 33.60 -38.01 51.65
CA ALA A 80 32.25 -37.85 51.11
C ALA A 80 31.69 -36.44 51.36
N GLU A 81 31.89 -35.85 52.54
CA GLU A 81 31.50 -34.46 52.84
C GLU A 81 32.28 -33.46 51.99
N LYS A 82 33.58 -33.66 51.78
CA LYS A 82 34.39 -32.81 50.90
C LYS A 82 33.94 -32.90 49.44
N ALA A 83 33.70 -34.11 48.93
CA ALA A 83 33.18 -34.31 47.57
C ALA A 83 31.78 -33.73 47.39
N ALA A 84 30.91 -33.81 48.41
CA ALA A 84 29.59 -33.19 48.39
C ALA A 84 29.68 -31.66 48.40
N ALA A 85 30.60 -31.08 49.18
CA ALA A 85 30.83 -29.63 49.23
C ALA A 85 31.40 -29.10 47.90
N GLU A 86 32.38 -29.78 47.30
CA GLU A 86 32.94 -29.41 45.99
C GLU A 86 31.88 -29.51 44.87
N LYS A 87 31.05 -30.56 44.89
CA LYS A 87 29.92 -30.71 43.96
C LYS A 87 28.89 -29.58 44.13
N ALA A 88 28.51 -29.26 45.37
CA ALA A 88 27.57 -28.18 45.67
C ALA A 88 28.12 -26.81 45.24
N GLN A 89 29.42 -26.58 45.43
CA GLN A 89 30.09 -25.34 45.01
C GLN A 89 30.16 -25.23 43.48
N ALA A 90 30.45 -26.33 42.78
CA ALA A 90 30.44 -26.39 41.32
C ALA A 90 29.03 -26.18 40.73
N GLU A 91 28.00 -26.78 41.33
CA GLU A 91 26.60 -26.57 40.94
C GLU A 91 26.14 -25.12 41.19
N ALA A 92 26.53 -24.52 42.32
CA ALA A 92 26.23 -23.12 42.61
C ALA A 92 26.92 -22.14 41.65
N GLN A 93 28.20 -22.39 41.31
CA GLN A 93 28.93 -21.60 40.31
C GLN A 93 28.34 -21.76 38.92
N ALA A 94 28.01 -23.00 38.50
CA ALA A 94 27.37 -23.26 37.22
C ALA A 94 26.01 -22.56 37.11
N LYS A 95 25.22 -22.58 38.19
CA LYS A 95 23.93 -21.89 38.26
C LYS A 95 24.08 -20.37 38.18
N ALA A 96 25.04 -19.78 38.90
CA ALA A 96 25.30 -18.35 38.85
C ALA A 96 25.80 -17.89 37.47
N VAL A 97 26.64 -18.68 36.81
CA VAL A 97 27.09 -18.42 35.43
C VAL A 97 25.91 -18.53 34.44
N ALA A 98 25.04 -19.52 34.61
CA ALA A 98 23.85 -19.69 33.78
C ALA A 98 22.83 -18.55 33.96
N GLU A 99 22.55 -18.13 35.21
CA GLU A 99 21.66 -17.00 35.51
C GLU A 99 22.22 -15.68 34.98
N LYS A 100 23.53 -15.45 35.12
CA LYS A 100 24.18 -14.26 34.54
C LYS A 100 24.12 -14.27 33.01
N ALA A 101 24.37 -15.41 32.37
CA ALA A 101 24.27 -15.55 30.92
C ALA A 101 22.83 -15.35 30.42
N GLN A 102 21.83 -15.85 31.18
CA GLN A 102 20.41 -15.61 30.88
C GLN A 102 20.03 -14.13 31.03
N ALA A 103 20.51 -13.45 32.08
CA ALA A 103 20.27 -12.03 32.29
C ALA A 103 20.92 -11.16 31.20
N GLU A 104 22.16 -11.47 30.80
CA GLU A 104 22.85 -10.78 29.70
C GLU A 104 22.17 -11.02 28.35
N ALA A 105 21.69 -12.24 28.08
CA ALA A 105 20.92 -12.55 26.88
C ALA A 105 19.58 -11.80 26.84
N ALA A 106 18.85 -11.75 27.96
CA ALA A 106 17.59 -11.00 28.08
C ALA A 106 17.81 -9.49 27.88
N ALA A 107 18.86 -8.93 28.49
CA ALA A 107 19.20 -7.52 28.31
C ALA A 107 19.62 -7.20 26.86
N ALA A 108 20.34 -8.10 26.19
CA ALA A 108 20.69 -7.95 24.78
C ALA A 108 19.46 -8.02 23.85
N GLU A 109 18.53 -8.93 24.13
CA GLU A 109 17.26 -9.03 23.38
C GLU A 109 16.39 -7.78 23.57
N GLU A 110 16.30 -7.26 24.79
CA GLU A 110 15.56 -6.02 25.09
C GLU A 110 16.21 -4.80 24.41
N ALA A 111 17.54 -4.68 24.44
CA ALA A 111 18.26 -3.64 23.70
C ALA A 111 18.02 -3.73 22.19
N GLN A 112 17.99 -4.94 21.62
CA GLN A 112 17.65 -5.16 20.20
C GLN A 112 16.21 -4.75 19.88
N ARG A 113 15.25 -5.03 20.77
CA ARG A 113 13.84 -4.62 20.58
C ARG A 113 13.67 -3.10 20.64
N ILE A 114 14.35 -2.43 21.55
CA ILE A 114 14.35 -0.96 21.64
C ILE A 114 14.96 -0.35 20.37
N ALA A 115 16.12 -0.84 19.94
CA ALA A 115 16.77 -0.36 18.71
C ALA A 115 15.89 -0.59 17.46
N ALA A 116 15.23 -1.75 17.36
CA ALA A 116 14.30 -2.04 16.27
C ALA A 116 13.06 -1.12 16.30
N PHE A 117 12.53 -0.81 17.49
CA PHE A 117 11.41 0.11 17.64
C PHE A 117 11.79 1.54 17.26
N GLU A 118 12.96 2.02 17.70
CA GLU A 118 13.47 3.35 17.33
C GLU A 118 13.72 3.47 15.82
N GLN A 119 14.27 2.42 15.20
CA GLN A 119 14.44 2.36 13.75
C GLN A 119 13.10 2.40 13.03
N ALA A 120 12.13 1.57 13.45
CA ALA A 120 10.80 1.57 12.87
C ALA A 120 10.08 2.93 13.03
N ALA A 121 10.27 3.60 14.17
CA ALA A 121 9.73 4.94 14.40
C ALA A 121 10.36 6.00 13.48
N LYS A 122 11.68 5.94 13.24
CA LYS A 122 12.36 6.80 12.27
C LYS A 122 11.88 6.55 10.84
N GLU A 123 11.79 5.29 10.43
CA GLU A 123 11.30 4.90 9.10
C GLU A 123 9.84 5.35 8.88
N ALA A 124 8.99 5.23 9.91
CA ALA A 124 7.61 5.72 9.87
C ALA A 124 7.54 7.26 9.74
N ALA A 125 8.35 7.98 10.51
CA ALA A 125 8.42 9.45 10.45
C ALA A 125 8.96 9.93 9.10
N GLU A 126 9.97 9.26 8.54
CA GLU A 126 10.51 9.56 7.21
C GLU A 126 9.49 9.30 6.11
N LYS A 127 8.72 8.20 6.20
CA LYS A 127 7.63 7.91 5.28
C LYS A 127 6.52 8.95 5.35
N GLU A 128 6.13 9.37 6.54
CA GLU A 128 5.13 10.42 6.73
C GLU A 128 5.62 11.77 6.19
N ALA A 129 6.88 12.14 6.47
CA ALA A 129 7.49 13.35 5.94
C ALA A 129 7.56 13.32 4.40
N LEU A 130 7.92 12.17 3.80
CA LEU A 130 7.92 11.99 2.36
C LEU A 130 6.50 12.13 1.77
N GLU A 131 5.49 11.54 2.40
CA GLU A 131 4.10 11.67 1.97
C GLU A 131 3.62 13.13 2.03
N GLN A 132 3.96 13.86 3.09
CA GLN A 132 3.65 15.29 3.21
C GLN A 132 4.38 16.11 2.15
N ALA A 133 5.66 15.84 1.90
CA ALA A 133 6.44 16.52 0.86
C ALA A 133 5.87 16.28 -0.55
N VAL A 134 5.43 15.05 -0.86
CA VAL A 134 4.77 14.73 -2.14
C VAL A 134 3.45 15.49 -2.30
N LYS A 135 2.62 15.55 -1.24
CA LYS A 135 1.37 16.32 -1.27
C LYS A 135 1.63 17.82 -1.46
N GLN A 136 2.64 18.35 -0.78
CA GLN A 136 3.03 19.75 -0.90
C GLN A 136 3.53 20.07 -2.32
N ALA A 137 4.41 19.23 -2.87
CA ALA A 137 4.90 19.40 -4.24
C ALA A 137 3.77 19.31 -5.28
N ALA A 138 2.81 18.40 -5.09
CA ALA A 138 1.64 18.30 -5.96
C ALA A 138 0.77 19.56 -5.90
N TYR A 139 0.52 20.10 -4.71
CA TYR A 139 -0.21 21.36 -4.53
C TYR A 139 0.52 22.54 -5.19
N GLU A 140 1.83 22.66 -5.00
CA GLU A 140 2.64 23.71 -5.62
C GLU A 140 2.61 23.65 -7.15
N LEU A 141 2.66 22.43 -7.72
CA LEU A 141 2.56 22.21 -9.15
C LEU A 141 1.16 22.60 -9.68
N GLU A 142 0.09 22.22 -8.99
CA GLU A 142 -1.28 22.62 -9.32
C GLU A 142 -1.45 24.16 -9.26
N GLN A 143 -0.94 24.81 -8.22
CA GLN A 143 -0.99 26.27 -8.11
C GLN A 143 -0.19 26.97 -9.22
N ALA A 144 0.96 26.42 -9.62
CA ALA A 144 1.76 26.94 -10.71
C ALA A 144 1.05 26.80 -12.07
N GLU A 145 0.38 25.67 -12.32
CA GLU A 145 -0.44 25.45 -13.53
C GLU A 145 -1.62 26.43 -13.59
N LEU A 146 -2.35 26.60 -12.48
CA LEU A 146 -3.45 27.58 -12.37
C LEU A 146 -2.96 29.01 -12.60
N ALA A 147 -1.81 29.38 -12.03
CA ALA A 147 -1.21 30.69 -12.22
C ALA A 147 -0.81 30.93 -13.69
N ALA A 148 -0.31 29.90 -14.38
CA ALA A 148 0.06 29.97 -15.81
C ALA A 148 -1.17 30.06 -16.73
N LEU A 149 -2.28 29.39 -16.39
CA LEU A 149 -3.53 29.41 -17.16
C LEU A 149 -4.31 30.72 -17.04
N GLY A 150 -4.08 31.47 -15.96
CA GLY A 150 -4.83 32.67 -15.62
C GLY A 150 -6.26 32.36 -15.16
N PRO A 151 -7.17 33.36 -15.13
CA PRO A 151 -8.53 33.17 -14.64
C PRO A 151 -9.30 32.12 -15.46
N ILE A 152 -9.89 31.15 -14.76
CA ILE A 152 -10.71 30.09 -15.35
C ILE A 152 -12.09 30.67 -15.70
N PRO A 153 -12.50 30.66 -16.99
CA PRO A 153 -13.79 31.18 -17.38
C PRO A 153 -14.93 30.25 -16.98
N LYS A 154 -16.12 30.81 -16.79
CA LYS A 154 -17.38 30.07 -16.66
C LYS A 154 -18.07 29.89 -18.02
N LEU A 155 -17.90 30.88 -18.90
CA LEU A 155 -18.49 30.93 -20.23
C LEU A 155 -17.39 30.92 -21.29
N VAL A 156 -17.53 30.05 -22.30
CA VAL A 156 -16.61 30.07 -23.45
C VAL A 156 -17.42 30.16 -24.74
N PHE A 157 -17.36 31.32 -25.39
CA PHE A 157 -18.00 31.53 -26.67
C PHE A 157 -17.12 30.97 -27.78
N ILE A 158 -17.68 30.04 -28.56
CA ILE A 158 -17.05 29.44 -29.72
C ILE A 158 -17.75 29.99 -30.97
N VAL A 159 -17.04 30.82 -31.71
CA VAL A 159 -17.53 31.51 -32.91
C VAL A 159 -16.86 30.92 -34.15
N PRO A 160 -17.53 30.05 -34.93
CA PRO A 160 -16.94 29.50 -36.14
C PRO A 160 -16.71 30.63 -37.16
N PHE A 161 -15.51 30.69 -37.74
CA PHE A 161 -15.09 31.86 -38.51
C PHE A 161 -14.33 31.50 -39.80
N ARG A 162 -14.67 32.18 -40.90
CA ARG A 162 -13.84 32.28 -42.11
C ARG A 162 -14.30 33.43 -43.00
N ASN A 163 -13.40 34.31 -43.41
CA ASN A 163 -13.67 35.39 -44.38
C ASN A 163 -14.88 36.29 -44.00
N ARG A 164 -15.06 36.60 -42.71
CA ARG A 164 -16.16 37.45 -42.19
C ARG A 164 -15.65 38.68 -41.44
N ALA A 165 -14.59 39.33 -41.93
CA ALA A 165 -13.93 40.45 -41.24
C ALA A 165 -14.89 41.60 -40.85
N ASP A 166 -15.80 41.99 -41.76
CA ASP A 166 -16.78 43.05 -41.48
C ASP A 166 -17.79 42.65 -40.39
N GLN A 167 -18.26 41.41 -40.40
CA GLN A 167 -19.17 40.90 -39.37
C GLN A 167 -18.46 40.78 -38.03
N LYS A 168 -17.20 40.32 -38.01
CA LYS A 168 -16.38 40.32 -36.79
C LYS A 168 -16.17 41.72 -36.25
N LYS A 169 -15.95 42.72 -37.10
CA LYS A 169 -15.82 44.12 -36.66
C LYS A 169 -17.08 44.60 -35.95
N VAL A 170 -18.27 44.26 -36.46
CA VAL A 170 -19.54 44.56 -35.78
C VAL A 170 -19.65 43.77 -34.48
N PHE A 171 -19.33 42.47 -34.48
CA PHE A 171 -19.34 41.60 -33.31
C PHE A 171 -18.46 42.12 -32.18
N ASP A 172 -17.23 42.54 -32.51
CA ASP A 172 -16.26 43.09 -31.58
C ASP A 172 -16.69 44.45 -31.00
N ASN A 173 -17.53 45.20 -31.72
CA ASN A 173 -18.08 46.46 -31.21
C ASN A 173 -19.34 46.26 -30.35
N VAL A 174 -20.13 45.20 -30.61
CA VAL A 174 -21.42 44.98 -29.94
C VAL A 174 -21.27 44.12 -28.68
N MET A 175 -20.56 43.00 -28.78
CA MET A 175 -20.50 42.01 -27.70
C MET A 175 -19.90 42.51 -26.38
N PRO A 176 -18.91 43.43 -26.36
CA PRO A 176 -18.45 44.01 -25.09
C PRO A 176 -19.57 44.66 -24.29
N THR A 177 -20.47 45.41 -24.94
CA THR A 177 -21.64 46.01 -24.28
C THR A 177 -22.66 44.95 -23.87
N ILE A 178 -22.85 43.89 -24.67
CA ILE A 178 -23.78 42.80 -24.32
C ILE A 178 -23.33 42.03 -23.08
N LEU A 179 -22.02 41.93 -22.86
CA LEU A 179 -21.42 41.15 -21.78
C LEU A 179 -20.87 42.02 -20.64
N GLU A 180 -21.09 43.34 -20.65
CA GLU A 180 -20.44 44.27 -19.70
C GLU A 180 -20.78 44.02 -18.22
N ASP A 181 -21.92 43.39 -17.94
CA ASP A 181 -22.35 43.02 -16.59
C ASP A 181 -21.78 41.66 -16.13
N ILE A 182 -21.04 40.95 -17.00
CA ILE A 182 -20.34 39.70 -16.68
C ILE A 182 -18.87 40.04 -16.45
N PRO A 183 -18.25 39.62 -15.32
CA PRO A 183 -16.83 39.84 -15.10
C PRO A 183 -16.00 39.34 -16.29
N SER A 184 -15.05 40.15 -16.78
CA SER A 184 -14.22 39.80 -17.94
C SER A 184 -13.34 38.57 -17.72
N THR A 185 -13.16 38.15 -16.46
CA THR A 185 -12.52 36.90 -16.06
C THR A 185 -13.42 35.67 -16.23
N ASP A 186 -14.75 35.86 -16.19
CA ASP A 186 -15.74 34.78 -16.21
C ASP A 186 -16.12 34.36 -17.64
N TYR A 187 -15.68 35.08 -18.67
CA TYR A 187 -15.93 34.69 -20.06
C TYR A 187 -14.72 34.82 -20.97
N LYS A 188 -14.66 33.94 -21.97
CA LYS A 188 -13.75 34.05 -23.11
C LYS A 188 -14.55 33.97 -24.41
N ILE A 189 -14.10 34.68 -25.43
CA ILE A 189 -14.63 34.57 -26.80
C ILE A 189 -13.49 34.11 -27.68
N TYR A 190 -13.70 33.03 -28.44
CA TYR A 190 -12.76 32.52 -29.41
C TYR A 190 -13.38 32.43 -30.80
N PHE A 191 -12.72 33.06 -31.77
CA PHE A 191 -13.03 32.92 -33.19
C PHE A 191 -12.25 31.73 -33.74
N VAL A 192 -12.93 30.64 -34.05
CA VAL A 192 -12.29 29.44 -34.58
C VAL A 192 -12.18 29.57 -36.08
N GLN A 193 -10.98 29.93 -36.54
CA GLN A 193 -10.71 30.28 -37.92
C GLN A 193 -10.23 29.06 -38.71
N GLN A 194 -10.99 28.67 -39.74
CA GLN A 194 -10.50 27.69 -40.72
C GLN A 194 -9.55 28.38 -41.71
N CYS A 195 -8.26 28.05 -41.65
CA CYS A 195 -7.21 28.72 -42.44
C CYS A 195 -6.93 28.05 -43.79
N ASP A 196 -7.48 26.87 -44.06
CA ASP A 196 -7.34 26.18 -45.34
C ASP A 196 -8.35 26.64 -46.41
N THR A 197 -8.21 26.09 -47.62
CA THR A 197 -8.99 26.45 -48.81
C THR A 197 -10.17 25.52 -49.11
N ARG A 198 -10.43 24.51 -48.27
CA ARG A 198 -11.55 23.57 -48.46
C ARG A 198 -12.90 24.26 -48.23
N ASP A 199 -14.03 23.60 -48.45
CA ASP A 199 -15.31 24.18 -48.04
C ASP A 199 -15.35 24.43 -46.52
N PHE A 200 -16.22 25.34 -46.10
CA PHE A 200 -16.25 25.76 -44.70
C PHE A 200 -16.94 24.70 -43.87
N ASN A 201 -16.23 24.14 -42.90
CA ASN A 201 -16.77 23.12 -42.02
C ASN A 201 -17.19 23.75 -40.69
N ARG A 202 -18.41 24.33 -40.66
CA ARG A 202 -18.95 25.02 -39.48
C ARG A 202 -19.03 24.10 -38.26
N GLY A 203 -19.44 22.85 -38.45
CA GLY A 203 -19.49 21.84 -37.39
C GLY A 203 -18.11 21.52 -36.81
N ALA A 204 -17.11 21.29 -37.67
CA ALA A 204 -15.74 21.05 -37.24
C ALA A 204 -15.16 22.25 -36.49
N MET A 205 -15.41 23.49 -36.94
CA MET A 205 -14.92 24.68 -36.22
C MET A 205 -15.51 24.79 -34.81
N LYS A 206 -16.79 24.44 -34.62
CA LYS A 206 -17.39 24.36 -33.28
C LYS A 206 -16.74 23.26 -32.43
N ASN A 207 -16.55 22.07 -33.01
CA ASN A 207 -15.88 20.95 -32.35
C ASN A 207 -14.43 21.25 -31.96
N ILE A 208 -13.66 21.88 -32.85
CA ILE A 208 -12.25 22.22 -32.61
C ILE A 208 -12.14 23.30 -31.55
N GLY A 209 -13.06 24.27 -31.52
CA GLY A 209 -13.14 25.23 -30.42
C GLY A 209 -13.34 24.55 -29.06
N PHE A 210 -14.19 23.52 -29.00
CA PHE A 210 -14.34 22.68 -27.80
C PHE A 210 -13.05 21.92 -27.47
N LEU A 211 -12.43 21.24 -28.45
CA LEU A 211 -11.20 20.48 -28.26
C LEU A 211 -10.05 21.35 -27.75
N ALA A 212 -9.88 22.56 -28.31
CA ALA A 212 -8.87 23.51 -27.87
C ALA A 212 -9.05 23.92 -26.40
N MET A 213 -10.29 24.09 -25.96
CA MET A 213 -10.58 24.42 -24.56
C MET A 213 -10.44 23.20 -23.64
N LYS A 214 -10.74 22.00 -24.14
CA LYS A 214 -10.48 20.75 -23.43
C LYS A 214 -8.98 20.54 -23.23
N GLU A 215 -8.16 20.82 -24.22
CA GLU A 215 -6.70 20.73 -24.12
C GLU A 215 -6.12 21.83 -23.22
N LYS A 216 -6.61 23.06 -23.35
CA LYS A 216 -6.16 24.19 -22.53
C LYS A 216 -6.58 24.09 -21.07
N TYR A 217 -7.76 23.54 -20.78
CA TYR A 217 -8.33 23.46 -19.44
C TYR A 217 -8.78 22.03 -19.09
N PRO A 218 -7.86 21.04 -19.06
CA PRO A 218 -8.21 19.62 -18.96
C PRO A 218 -8.99 19.25 -17.69
N ASN A 219 -8.80 20.01 -16.60
CA ASN A 219 -9.48 19.77 -15.32
C ASN A 219 -10.74 20.63 -15.12
N HIS A 220 -11.08 21.52 -16.06
CA HIS A 220 -12.19 22.49 -15.88
C HIS A 220 -13.18 22.55 -17.04
N TYR A 221 -12.78 22.12 -18.25
CA TYR A 221 -13.60 22.28 -19.47
C TYR A 221 -15.00 21.67 -19.33
N GLN A 222 -15.14 20.60 -18.53
CA GLN A 222 -16.41 19.91 -18.32
C GLN A 222 -17.47 20.79 -17.62
N ASP A 223 -17.03 21.75 -16.81
CA ASP A 223 -17.89 22.67 -16.06
C ASP A 223 -18.21 23.95 -16.83
N PHE A 224 -17.44 24.27 -17.88
CA PHE A 224 -17.70 25.44 -18.71
C PHE A 224 -19.06 25.35 -19.38
N THR A 225 -19.74 26.47 -19.47
CA THR A 225 -20.83 26.62 -20.43
C THR A 225 -20.23 27.08 -21.76
N PHE A 226 -20.20 26.18 -22.74
CA PHE A 226 -19.85 26.52 -24.11
C PHE A 226 -21.03 27.23 -24.76
N VAL A 227 -20.78 28.40 -25.34
CA VAL A 227 -21.75 29.18 -26.09
C VAL A 227 -21.36 29.13 -27.57
N PHE A 228 -22.04 28.30 -28.34
CA PHE A 228 -21.86 28.28 -29.79
C PHE A 228 -22.67 29.42 -30.39
N ASN A 229 -21.98 30.39 -31.00
CA ASN A 229 -22.57 31.63 -31.45
C ASN A 229 -22.07 31.99 -32.85
N ASP A 230 -22.96 32.12 -33.83
CA ASP A 230 -22.57 32.58 -35.17
C ASP A 230 -22.15 34.07 -35.13
N VAL A 231 -21.11 34.44 -35.88
CA VAL A 231 -20.51 35.80 -35.85
C VAL A 231 -21.48 36.90 -36.31
N ASP A 232 -22.53 36.53 -37.04
CA ASP A 232 -23.52 37.43 -37.59
C ASP A 232 -24.76 37.58 -36.70
N THR A 233 -24.79 36.96 -35.51
CA THR A 233 -25.93 37.00 -34.58
C THR A 233 -25.52 37.48 -33.19
N MET A 234 -26.19 38.52 -32.70
CA MET A 234 -25.93 39.14 -31.39
C MET A 234 -27.25 39.63 -30.76
N PRO A 235 -27.44 39.57 -29.44
CA PRO A 235 -28.56 40.25 -28.79
C PRO A 235 -28.49 41.76 -29.01
N ARG A 236 -29.64 42.44 -29.06
CA ARG A 236 -29.66 43.91 -29.14
C ARG A 236 -29.47 44.61 -27.81
N LYS A 237 -29.70 43.92 -26.69
CA LYS A 237 -29.56 44.48 -25.34
C LYS A 237 -28.82 43.49 -24.45
N LYS A 238 -28.02 44.00 -23.52
CA LYS A 238 -27.42 43.21 -22.45
C LYS A 238 -28.49 42.56 -21.57
N ASN A 239 -28.13 41.49 -20.86
CA ASN A 239 -29.01 40.73 -19.96
C ASN A 239 -30.26 40.09 -20.62
N MET A 240 -30.39 40.14 -21.95
CA MET A 240 -31.46 39.45 -22.66
C MET A 240 -31.27 37.94 -22.64
N LEU A 241 -30.03 37.48 -22.76
CA LEU A 241 -29.69 36.06 -22.79
C LEU A 241 -28.90 35.71 -21.53
N ASN A 242 -29.42 34.78 -20.73
CA ASN A 242 -28.65 34.15 -19.67
C ASN A 242 -27.91 32.93 -20.22
N TYR A 243 -26.71 33.16 -20.73
CA TYR A 243 -25.87 32.14 -21.38
C TYR A 243 -25.47 30.99 -20.47
N ASN A 244 -25.39 31.18 -19.15
CA ASN A 244 -25.01 30.08 -18.27
C ASN A 244 -26.10 29.02 -18.24
N THR A 245 -25.72 27.74 -18.31
CA THR A 245 -26.62 26.60 -18.18
C THR A 245 -26.16 25.66 -17.08
N GLN A 246 -26.85 24.55 -16.92
CA GLN A 246 -26.57 23.51 -15.93
C GLN A 246 -26.55 22.14 -16.63
N VAL A 247 -25.88 21.17 -16.00
CA VAL A 247 -25.72 19.82 -16.56
C VAL A 247 -27.10 19.22 -16.84
N GLY A 248 -27.23 18.55 -17.99
CA GLY A 248 -28.48 17.99 -18.49
C GLY A 248 -29.35 18.98 -19.27
N THR A 249 -28.96 20.26 -19.38
CA THR A 249 -29.77 21.30 -20.05
C THR A 249 -28.99 22.04 -21.12
N ILE A 250 -29.54 22.05 -22.34
CA ILE A 250 -29.12 22.91 -23.44
C ILE A 250 -30.06 24.10 -23.50
N LYS A 251 -29.53 25.32 -23.41
CA LYS A 251 -30.32 26.53 -23.69
C LYS A 251 -30.17 26.91 -25.15
N HIS A 252 -31.28 27.13 -25.84
CA HIS A 252 -31.28 27.56 -27.23
C HIS A 252 -31.99 28.90 -27.34
N PHE A 253 -31.23 29.94 -27.69
CA PHE A 253 -31.69 31.32 -27.63
C PHE A 253 -32.13 31.90 -28.97
N TYR A 254 -31.52 31.48 -30.07
CA TYR A 254 -31.82 32.04 -31.38
C TYR A 254 -31.69 31.01 -32.49
N GLY A 255 -32.72 30.82 -33.31
CA GLY A 255 -32.67 29.89 -34.43
C GLY A 255 -34.03 29.35 -34.87
N GLN A 256 -34.09 28.05 -35.19
CA GLN A 256 -35.32 27.31 -35.53
C GLN A 256 -35.58 26.19 -34.51
N GLU A 257 -36.83 25.89 -34.19
CA GLU A 257 -37.19 24.94 -33.12
C GLU A 257 -36.82 23.47 -33.41
N ASN A 258 -36.55 23.11 -34.66
CA ASN A 258 -36.17 21.77 -35.08
C ASN A 258 -34.65 21.56 -35.17
N THR A 259 -33.86 22.51 -34.68
CA THR A 259 -32.39 22.49 -34.73
C THR A 259 -31.78 23.21 -33.53
N LEU A 260 -30.47 23.04 -33.32
CA LEU A 260 -29.66 23.78 -32.33
C LEU A 260 -28.65 24.69 -33.05
N GLY A 261 -29.17 25.61 -33.87
CA GLY A 261 -28.37 26.59 -34.62
C GLY A 261 -28.37 27.97 -33.96
N GLY A 262 -27.72 28.96 -34.59
CA GLY A 262 -27.67 30.34 -34.11
C GLY A 262 -26.89 30.49 -32.79
N ILE A 263 -27.62 30.61 -31.67
CA ILE A 263 -27.03 30.84 -30.34
C ILE A 263 -27.48 29.74 -29.37
N VAL A 264 -26.53 28.90 -28.94
CA VAL A 264 -26.79 27.71 -28.10
C VAL A 264 -25.77 27.62 -26.98
N SER A 265 -26.24 27.32 -25.77
CA SER A 265 -25.40 27.08 -24.59
C SER A 265 -25.55 25.66 -24.07
N ILE A 266 -24.42 25.01 -23.81
CA ILE A 266 -24.34 23.62 -23.33
C ILE A 266 -23.13 23.45 -22.40
N LYS A 267 -23.23 22.60 -21.37
CA LYS A 267 -22.09 22.26 -20.52
C LYS A 267 -21.06 21.45 -21.30
N GLY A 268 -19.77 21.65 -21.02
CA GLY A 268 -18.69 20.90 -21.67
C GLY A 268 -18.86 19.39 -21.51
N SER A 269 -19.22 18.94 -20.31
CA SER A 269 -19.52 17.54 -20.02
C SER A 269 -20.68 16.98 -20.86
N ASP A 270 -21.71 17.77 -21.16
CA ASP A 270 -22.84 17.32 -21.97
C ASP A 270 -22.53 17.36 -23.47
N PHE A 271 -21.79 18.38 -23.93
CA PHE A 271 -21.32 18.43 -25.31
C PHE A 271 -20.43 17.24 -25.64
N GLU A 272 -19.53 16.88 -24.72
CA GLU A 272 -18.68 15.70 -24.82
C GLU A 272 -19.49 14.40 -24.97
N LYS A 273 -20.51 14.21 -24.11
CA LYS A 273 -21.42 13.04 -24.18
C LYS A 273 -22.11 12.92 -25.55
N THR A 274 -22.43 14.03 -26.19
CA THR A 274 -23.12 14.03 -27.49
C THR A 274 -22.22 13.79 -28.70
N LEU A 275 -20.90 13.67 -28.53
CA LEU A 275 -19.92 13.65 -29.63
C LEU A 275 -19.85 14.95 -30.45
N GLY A 276 -20.44 16.04 -29.94
CA GLY A 276 -20.51 17.34 -30.61
C GLY A 276 -21.28 17.35 -31.94
N TYR A 277 -20.92 18.27 -32.82
CA TYR A 277 -21.51 18.43 -34.16
C TYR A 277 -20.93 17.39 -35.14
N PRO A 278 -21.62 16.99 -36.22
CA PRO A 278 -20.98 16.30 -37.33
C PRO A 278 -20.09 17.26 -38.13
N ASN A 279 -19.07 16.74 -38.82
CA ASN A 279 -18.09 17.55 -39.55
C ASN A 279 -18.47 17.67 -41.03
N PHE A 280 -19.64 18.24 -41.34
CA PHE A 280 -20.13 18.40 -42.71
C PHE A 280 -19.42 19.54 -43.46
N TRP A 281 -19.11 19.29 -44.74
CA TRP A 281 -18.42 20.25 -45.62
C TRP A 281 -19.35 21.18 -46.40
N ALA A 282 -20.66 21.10 -46.17
CA ALA A 282 -21.65 21.95 -46.80
C ALA A 282 -22.65 22.49 -45.76
N TRP A 283 -23.45 23.48 -46.16
CA TRP A 283 -24.44 24.08 -45.28
C TRP A 283 -25.58 23.12 -44.95
N GLY A 284 -25.94 23.10 -43.67
CA GLY A 284 -27.16 22.50 -43.15
C GLY A 284 -26.96 21.16 -42.46
N TYR A 285 -27.97 20.80 -41.66
CA TYR A 285 -28.13 19.51 -40.98
C TYR A 285 -27.16 19.20 -39.82
N GLU A 286 -26.06 19.94 -39.65
CA GLU A 286 -25.14 19.79 -38.53
C GLU A 286 -25.79 20.17 -37.20
N ASP A 287 -26.52 21.29 -37.20
CA ASP A 287 -27.24 21.78 -36.03
C ASP A 287 -28.45 20.85 -35.70
N ASN A 288 -29.05 20.24 -36.74
CA ASN A 288 -30.14 19.28 -36.57
C ASN A 288 -29.62 17.98 -35.95
N MET A 289 -28.43 17.54 -36.35
CA MET A 289 -27.79 16.35 -35.80
C MET A 289 -27.44 16.55 -34.33
N LEU A 290 -26.95 17.73 -33.93
CA LEU A 290 -26.70 18.03 -32.52
C LEU A 290 -28.00 17.92 -31.70
N GLN A 291 -29.13 18.45 -32.20
CA GLN A 291 -30.42 18.30 -31.53
C GLN A 291 -30.81 16.82 -31.36
N ILE A 292 -30.67 16.01 -32.40
CA ILE A 292 -30.97 14.57 -32.35
C ILE A 292 -30.09 13.87 -31.30
N ARG A 293 -28.79 14.18 -31.27
CA ARG A 293 -27.85 13.61 -30.30
C ARG A 293 -28.21 14.03 -28.88
N ALA A 294 -28.49 15.30 -28.65
CA ALA A 294 -28.89 15.81 -27.35
C ALA A 294 -30.12 15.08 -26.78
N LEU A 295 -31.17 14.94 -27.59
CA LEU A 295 -32.38 14.22 -27.21
C LEU A 295 -32.12 12.73 -26.97
N LYS A 296 -31.28 12.09 -27.79
CA LYS A 296 -30.87 10.69 -27.61
C LYS A 296 -30.18 10.45 -26.26
N TYR A 297 -29.38 11.41 -25.78
CA TYR A 297 -28.71 11.34 -24.48
C TYR A 297 -29.54 11.92 -23.32
N GLY A 298 -30.82 12.21 -23.54
CA GLY A 298 -31.74 12.66 -22.49
C GLY A 298 -31.53 14.10 -22.03
N LEU A 299 -30.84 14.94 -22.82
CA LEU A 299 -30.66 16.35 -22.51
C LEU A 299 -31.95 17.13 -22.77
N ILE A 300 -32.27 18.05 -21.87
CA ILE A 300 -33.42 18.95 -21.98
C ILE A 300 -33.03 20.14 -22.86
N ILE A 301 -33.84 20.47 -23.85
CA ILE A 301 -33.66 21.67 -24.67
C ILE A 301 -34.60 22.76 -24.12
N ASP A 302 -34.02 23.70 -23.39
CA ASP A 302 -34.70 24.86 -22.84
C ASP A 302 -34.76 25.99 -23.90
N ARG A 303 -36.00 26.35 -24.26
CA ARG A 303 -36.35 27.47 -25.14
C ARG A 303 -37.23 28.50 -24.44
N SER A 304 -37.19 28.57 -23.10
CA SER A 304 -37.92 29.57 -22.31
C SER A 304 -37.56 31.01 -22.68
N THR A 305 -36.31 31.23 -23.10
CA THR A 305 -35.84 32.49 -23.72
C THR A 305 -35.36 32.17 -25.13
N PHE A 306 -36.28 32.19 -26.11
CA PHE A 306 -35.99 31.81 -27.50
C PHE A 306 -36.56 32.82 -28.50
N PHE A 307 -35.73 33.21 -29.46
CA PHE A 307 -36.04 34.15 -30.53
C PHE A 307 -35.93 33.43 -31.88
N LYS A 308 -36.94 33.60 -32.75
CA LYS A 308 -36.95 32.96 -34.07
C LYS A 308 -36.08 33.75 -35.06
N ILE A 309 -35.66 33.09 -36.14
CA ILE A 309 -34.97 33.79 -37.25
C ILE A 309 -35.78 35.02 -37.69
N GLY A 310 -35.11 36.16 -37.77
CA GLY A 310 -35.72 37.45 -38.13
C GLY A 310 -36.38 38.21 -36.97
N ASP A 311 -36.32 37.70 -35.74
CA ASP A 311 -36.82 38.41 -34.57
C ASP A 311 -36.04 39.72 -34.35
N PRO A 312 -36.73 40.87 -34.16
CA PRO A 312 -36.08 42.16 -34.03
C PRO A 312 -35.21 42.29 -32.77
N ASN A 313 -35.31 41.38 -31.80
CA ASN A 313 -34.50 41.41 -30.59
C ASN A 313 -33.07 40.91 -30.78
N ILE A 314 -32.82 40.18 -31.88
CA ILE A 314 -31.49 39.70 -32.26
C ILE A 314 -31.03 40.52 -33.47
N LEU A 315 -29.85 41.12 -33.37
CA LEU A 315 -29.16 41.69 -34.51
C LEU A 315 -28.64 40.54 -35.36
N GLN A 316 -29.20 40.38 -36.56
CA GLN A 316 -28.68 39.48 -37.58
C GLN A 316 -28.07 40.29 -38.73
N LEU A 317 -26.79 40.08 -39.02
CA LEU A 317 -26.13 40.69 -40.16
C LEU A 317 -26.46 39.87 -41.41
N ASN A 318 -27.03 40.53 -42.42
CA ASN A 318 -27.54 39.84 -43.61
C ASN A 318 -26.42 39.05 -44.30
N GLU A 319 -26.64 37.75 -44.45
CA GLU A 319 -25.85 36.90 -45.33
C GLU A 319 -26.42 36.92 -46.76
N ASN A 320 -25.62 36.49 -47.73
CA ASN A 320 -26.13 36.04 -49.03
C ASN A 320 -27.25 35.01 -48.77
N LEU A 321 -28.31 34.96 -49.57
CA LEU A 321 -29.37 33.94 -49.43
C LEU A 321 -29.01 32.61 -50.10
N ASN A 322 -27.88 32.55 -50.80
CA ASN A 322 -27.39 31.33 -51.41
C ASN A 322 -26.55 30.52 -50.41
N ARG A 323 -26.75 29.20 -50.41
CA ARG A 323 -25.99 28.23 -49.61
C ARG A 323 -25.39 27.16 -50.51
N ILE A 324 -24.17 26.74 -50.18
CA ILE A 324 -23.58 25.54 -50.76
C ILE A 324 -24.20 24.35 -50.04
N ILE A 325 -24.92 23.51 -50.77
CA ILE A 325 -25.52 22.26 -50.27
C ILE A 325 -24.84 21.07 -50.93
N ASN A 326 -24.85 19.91 -50.27
CA ASN A 326 -24.29 18.69 -50.80
C ASN A 326 -25.18 17.49 -50.43
N ARG A 327 -25.51 16.66 -51.44
CA ARG A 327 -26.42 15.52 -51.26
C ARG A 327 -25.80 14.43 -50.37
N ASP A 328 -24.49 14.23 -50.45
CA ASP A 328 -23.81 13.20 -49.67
C ASP A 328 -23.81 13.59 -48.18
N GLU A 329 -23.64 14.88 -47.87
CA GLU A 329 -23.78 15.39 -46.50
C GLU A 329 -25.19 15.18 -45.95
N PHE A 330 -26.21 15.42 -46.77
CA PHE A 330 -27.58 15.09 -46.40
C PHE A 330 -27.80 13.58 -46.20
N ASN A 331 -27.21 12.74 -47.04
CA ASN A 331 -27.28 11.28 -46.90
C ASN A 331 -26.63 10.83 -45.58
N ARG A 332 -25.51 11.44 -45.18
CA ARG A 332 -24.84 11.20 -43.88
C ARG A 332 -25.72 11.63 -42.71
N TYR A 333 -26.37 12.79 -42.81
CA TYR A 333 -27.35 13.25 -41.82
C TYR A 333 -28.51 12.27 -41.67
N VAL A 334 -29.20 11.90 -42.76
CA VAL A 334 -30.34 10.98 -42.65
C VAL A 334 -29.92 9.60 -42.15
N ASN A 335 -28.67 9.19 -42.34
CA ASN A 335 -28.12 7.94 -41.83
C ASN A 335 -27.60 8.02 -40.40
N TYR A 336 -27.82 9.14 -39.69
CA TYR A 336 -27.40 9.33 -38.30
C TYR A 336 -25.91 9.06 -38.09
N THR A 337 -25.06 9.63 -38.95
CA THR A 337 -23.60 9.49 -38.82
C THR A 337 -23.14 9.70 -37.37
N SER A 338 -22.21 8.87 -36.94
CA SER A 338 -21.53 8.99 -35.64
C SER A 338 -20.36 9.97 -35.67
N GLU A 339 -20.04 10.56 -36.83
CA GLU A 339 -18.92 11.49 -36.95
C GLU A 339 -19.07 12.69 -36.00
N GLY A 340 -18.02 13.04 -35.28
CA GLY A 340 -18.08 14.07 -34.24
C GLY A 340 -16.73 14.73 -34.01
N PHE A 341 -16.54 15.36 -32.84
CA PHE A 341 -15.21 15.88 -32.48
C PHE A 341 -14.16 14.76 -32.37
N SER A 342 -14.57 13.55 -31.97
CA SER A 342 -13.68 12.41 -31.73
C SER A 342 -13.11 11.79 -33.01
N THR A 343 -13.68 12.10 -34.17
CA THR A 343 -13.21 11.60 -35.47
C THR A 343 -12.37 12.61 -36.23
N ILE A 344 -12.12 13.79 -35.65
CA ILE A 344 -11.18 14.77 -36.18
C ILE A 344 -9.75 14.29 -35.90
N ASN A 345 -8.93 14.17 -36.94
CA ASN A 345 -7.56 13.65 -36.86
C ASN A 345 -6.56 14.60 -37.52
N GLY A 346 -5.28 14.47 -37.15
CA GLY A 346 -4.21 15.31 -37.73
C GLY A 346 -4.46 16.80 -37.54
N LEU A 347 -5.08 17.15 -36.41
CA LEU A 347 -5.48 18.50 -36.03
C LEU A 347 -4.22 19.30 -35.65
N VAL A 348 -4.03 20.44 -36.33
CA VAL A 348 -3.00 21.42 -36.02
C VAL A 348 -3.71 22.77 -35.92
N TYR A 349 -3.55 23.43 -34.78
CA TYR A 349 -4.10 24.74 -34.52
C TYR A 349 -3.19 25.53 -33.59
N ASP A 350 -3.39 26.85 -33.57
CA ASP A 350 -2.71 27.78 -32.69
C ASP A 350 -3.75 28.66 -31.97
N VAL A 351 -3.63 28.79 -30.65
CA VAL A 351 -4.53 29.61 -29.83
C VAL A 351 -3.84 30.93 -29.53
N ASP A 352 -4.31 32.00 -30.16
CA ASP A 352 -3.82 33.35 -29.93
C ASP A 352 -4.81 34.12 -29.05
N ASP A 353 -4.54 34.14 -27.74
CA ASP A 353 -5.36 34.87 -26.78
C ASP A 353 -5.36 36.39 -26.99
N SER A 354 -4.34 36.95 -27.66
CA SER A 354 -4.20 38.40 -27.84
C SER A 354 -5.23 38.94 -28.84
N ASN A 355 -5.56 38.17 -29.86
CA ASN A 355 -6.54 38.53 -30.88
C ASN A 355 -7.80 37.65 -30.85
N ARG A 356 -7.87 36.70 -29.90
CA ARG A 356 -8.99 35.78 -29.66
C ARG A 356 -9.20 34.77 -30.79
N PHE A 357 -8.19 34.46 -31.59
CA PHE A 357 -8.30 33.46 -32.64
C PHE A 357 -7.83 32.08 -32.19
N ILE A 358 -8.52 31.06 -32.67
CA ILE A 358 -8.01 29.69 -32.75
C ILE A 358 -7.78 29.43 -34.23
N ASN A 359 -6.54 29.51 -34.67
CA ASN A 359 -6.14 29.39 -36.07
C ASN A 359 -5.97 27.92 -36.44
N VAL A 360 -6.97 27.33 -37.10
CA VAL A 360 -6.95 25.92 -37.51
C VAL A 360 -6.30 25.81 -38.89
N THR A 361 -5.07 25.30 -38.92
CA THR A 361 -4.26 25.19 -40.15
C THR A 361 -4.36 23.82 -40.79
N GLN A 362 -4.64 22.77 -40.02
CA GLN A 362 -4.79 21.41 -40.54
C GLN A 362 -5.80 20.62 -39.71
N PHE A 363 -6.63 19.82 -40.40
CA PHE A 363 -7.47 18.79 -39.78
C PHE A 363 -8.01 17.84 -40.85
N LYS A 364 -8.30 16.60 -40.46
CA LYS A 364 -9.00 15.59 -41.28
C LYS A 364 -10.28 15.18 -40.60
N THR A 365 -11.31 14.97 -41.40
CA THR A 365 -12.62 14.45 -41.00
C THR A 365 -12.75 13.01 -41.49
N GLU A 366 -13.79 12.28 -41.09
CA GLU A 366 -13.98 10.89 -41.51
C GLU A 366 -14.32 10.80 -42.99
N VAL A 367 -15.04 11.80 -43.50
CA VAL A 367 -15.33 11.96 -44.92
C VAL A 367 -14.62 13.19 -45.45
N ASP A 368 -13.85 13.02 -46.51
CA ASP A 368 -13.11 14.11 -47.14
C ASP A 368 -14.03 15.17 -47.76
N ASN A 369 -13.52 16.39 -47.83
CA ASN A 369 -14.19 17.49 -48.54
C ASN A 369 -14.38 17.10 -50.02
N ASN A 370 -15.62 17.12 -50.51
CA ASN A 370 -15.95 16.78 -51.89
C ASN A 370 -16.73 17.93 -52.58
N PRO A 371 -16.04 18.92 -53.17
CA PRO A 371 -16.69 20.04 -53.84
C PRO A 371 -17.44 19.65 -55.11
N SER A 372 -17.14 18.50 -55.72
CA SER A 372 -17.77 18.07 -56.97
C SER A 372 -19.28 17.78 -56.81
N GLY A 373 -19.71 17.44 -55.59
CA GLY A 373 -21.12 17.23 -55.24
C GLY A 373 -21.86 18.50 -54.79
N ASN A 374 -21.18 19.64 -54.75
CA ASN A 374 -21.75 20.89 -54.25
C ASN A 374 -22.72 21.51 -55.24
N GLN A 375 -23.82 22.05 -54.71
CA GLN A 375 -24.83 22.79 -55.47
C GLN A 375 -25.12 24.10 -54.77
N LEU A 376 -25.39 25.15 -55.55
CA LEU A 376 -25.86 26.43 -55.01
C LEU A 376 -27.37 26.37 -54.81
N TYR A 377 -27.84 26.68 -53.61
CA TYR A 377 -29.25 26.66 -53.24
C TYR A 377 -29.71 27.99 -52.68
N ASP A 378 -30.83 28.47 -53.20
CA ASP A 378 -31.44 29.74 -52.81
C ASP A 378 -32.45 29.50 -51.68
N LEU A 379 -32.18 30.07 -50.50
CA LEU A 379 -33.02 29.91 -49.31
C LEU A 379 -34.44 30.49 -49.46
N ARG A 380 -34.71 31.32 -50.48
CA ARG A 380 -36.09 31.75 -50.80
C ARG A 380 -36.99 30.60 -51.24
N LYS A 381 -36.41 29.48 -51.67
CA LYS A 381 -37.13 28.24 -52.02
C LYS A 381 -37.49 27.39 -50.79
N GLY A 382 -37.11 27.83 -49.58
CA GLY A 382 -37.34 27.16 -48.32
C GLY A 382 -36.05 26.80 -47.59
N ASN A 383 -36.18 26.31 -46.35
CA ASN A 383 -35.06 25.89 -45.50
C ASN A 383 -34.73 24.39 -45.61
N ARG A 384 -35.37 23.67 -46.55
CA ARG A 384 -35.20 22.23 -46.77
C ARG A 384 -34.76 21.97 -48.21
N PRO A 385 -33.44 22.01 -48.49
CA PRO A 385 -32.93 21.80 -49.84
C PRO A 385 -33.14 20.38 -50.37
N PHE A 386 -33.28 19.41 -49.47
CA PHE A 386 -33.45 18.01 -49.82
C PHE A 386 -34.64 17.39 -49.09
N ASN A 387 -35.40 16.56 -49.82
CA ASN A 387 -36.49 15.76 -49.26
C ASN A 387 -35.98 14.38 -48.84
N VAL A 388 -36.50 13.86 -47.72
CA VAL A 388 -36.36 12.45 -47.34
C VAL A 388 -37.22 11.60 -48.27
N ASN A 389 -36.62 10.64 -48.97
CA ASN A 389 -37.34 9.77 -49.89
C ASN A 389 -38.23 8.79 -49.09
N PRO A 390 -39.57 8.74 -49.29
CA PRO A 390 -40.49 7.97 -48.44
C PRO A 390 -40.19 6.46 -48.37
N VAL A 391 -39.47 5.90 -49.34
CA VAL A 391 -39.05 4.49 -49.33
C VAL A 391 -38.01 4.19 -48.24
N GLN A 392 -37.09 5.12 -47.96
CA GLN A 392 -36.10 4.99 -46.86
C GLN A 392 -36.73 5.12 -45.47
N ALA A 393 -37.91 5.75 -45.36
CA ALA A 393 -38.62 5.92 -44.09
C ALA A 393 -39.37 4.64 -43.63
N ARG A 394 -39.77 3.75 -44.56
CA ARG A 394 -40.57 2.55 -44.25
C ARG A 394 -39.77 1.46 -43.52
N GLY A 395 -38.47 1.31 -43.78
CA GLY A 395 -37.61 0.34 -43.09
C GLY A 395 -37.19 0.72 -41.67
N ARG A 396 -37.56 1.92 -41.19
CA ARG A 396 -37.02 2.52 -39.96
C ARG A 396 -38.02 2.69 -38.80
N ARG A 397 -39.28 2.26 -38.98
CA ARG A 397 -40.28 2.28 -37.90
C ARG A 397 -39.97 1.33 -36.73
N GLY A 398 -39.05 0.38 -36.91
CA GLY A 398 -38.71 -0.61 -35.87
C GLY A 398 -37.73 -0.14 -34.79
N SER A 399 -37.05 1.01 -34.96
CA SER A 399 -35.97 1.45 -34.05
C SER A 399 -36.22 2.81 -33.39
N LEU A 400 -37.26 3.55 -33.82
CA LEU A 400 -37.50 4.96 -33.48
C LEU A 400 -38.79 5.22 -32.69
N MET A 401 -39.35 4.22 -32.01
CA MET A 401 -40.65 4.32 -31.35
C MET A 401 -40.70 5.20 -30.08
N SER A 402 -39.79 6.16 -29.87
CA SER A 402 -39.94 7.13 -28.78
C SER A 402 -39.52 8.58 -29.06
N LEU A 403 -39.03 8.94 -30.25
CA LEU A 403 -38.68 10.34 -30.56
C LEU A 403 -39.78 10.99 -31.39
N ARG A 404 -40.96 11.14 -30.77
CA ARG A 404 -41.95 12.15 -31.17
C ARG A 404 -41.89 13.27 -30.13
N LEU A 405 -41.32 14.40 -30.51
CA LEU A 405 -41.68 15.76 -30.08
C LEU A 405 -41.18 16.74 -31.16
#